data_AF-A0A2A4NU65-F1
#
_entry.id   AF-A0A2A4NU65-F1
#
_cell.length_a   1.000
_cell.length_b   1.000
_cell.length_c   1.000
_cell.angle_alpha   90.00
_cell.angle_beta   90.00
_cell.angle_gamma   90.00
#
_symmetry.space_group_name_H-M   'P 1'
#
loop_
_entity.id
_entity.type
_entity.pdbx_description
1 polymer ?
#
loop_
_entity_poly.entity_id
_entity_poly.type
_entity_poly.pdbx_seq_one_letter_code
_entity_poly.pdbx_strand_id
1 'polypeptide(L)' 'MFSTNQLYFALFFAVSFVAILIWSYRKDIKLHKIHYKNTYIVAIAALVVIAIFTVITFSMH' A
#
# COMPACT_ATOMS: atom_id res chain seq x y z
N MET A 1 -1.78 28.30 -15.87
CA MET A 1 -3.00 27.86 -16.58
C MET A 1 -2.62 26.74 -17.52
N PHE A 2 -3.23 25.56 -17.38
CA PHE A 2 -2.94 24.46 -18.29
C PHE A 2 -3.66 24.70 -19.62
N SER A 3 -2.97 24.48 -20.73
CA SER A 3 -3.60 24.53 -22.05
C SER A 3 -4.47 23.29 -22.27
N THR A 4 -5.44 23.38 -23.17
CA THR A 4 -6.33 22.27 -23.51
C THR A 4 -5.54 21.03 -23.94
N ASN A 5 -4.46 21.22 -24.71
CA ASN A 5 -3.58 20.14 -25.15
C ASN A 5 -2.79 19.51 -23.98
N GLN A 6 -2.40 20.30 -22.99
CA GLN A 6 -1.76 19.78 -21.78
C GLN A 6 -2.72 18.91 -20.96
N LEU A 7 -4.00 19.28 -20.88
CA LEU A 7 -5.02 18.49 -20.18
C LEU A 7 -5.26 17.14 -20.88
N TYR A 8 -5.36 17.13 -22.22
CA TYR A 8 -5.49 15.88 -22.97
C TYR A 8 -4.28 14.96 -22.82
N PHE A 9 -3.08 15.52 -22.88
CA PHE A 9 -1.85 14.75 -22.64
C PHE A 9 -1.80 14.18 -21.22
N ALA A 10 -2.10 15.00 -20.21
CA ALA A 10 -2.09 14.58 -18.81
C ALA A 10 -3.08 13.43 -18.55
N LEU A 11 -4.30 13.53 -19.11
CA LEU A 11 -5.31 12.49 -18.98
C LEU A 11 -4.86 11.19 -19.68
N PHE A 12 -4.37 11.28 -20.92
CA PHE A 12 -3.87 10.12 -21.65
C PHE A 12 -2.71 9.43 -20.93
N PHE A 13 -1.75 10.23 -20.46
CA PHE A 13 -0.60 9.74 -19.70
C PHE A 13 -1.05 9.05 -18.41
N ALA A 14 -1.91 9.70 -17.61
CA ALA A 14 -2.39 9.15 -16.34
C ALA A 14 -3.13 7.81 -16.55
N VAL A 15 -4.03 7.73 -17.52
CA VAL A 15 -4.77 6.49 -17.83
C VAL A 15 -3.83 5.39 -18.29
N SER A 16 -2.94 5.67 -19.24
CA SER A 16 -1.98 4.68 -19.75
C SER A 16 -1.04 4.20 -18.65
N PHE A 17 -0.55 5.11 -17.82
CA PHE A 17 0.31 4.82 -16.69
C PHE A 17 -0.38 3.92 -15.66
N VAL A 18 -1.60 4.27 -15.25
CA VAL A 18 -2.39 3.44 -14.32
C VAL A 18 -2.69 2.06 -14.90
N ALA A 19 -3.03 1.97 -16.20
CA ALA A 19 -3.26 0.70 -16.86
C ALA A 19 -2.02 -0.20 -16.84
N ILE A 20 -0.84 0.36 -17.11
CA ILE A 20 0.45 -0.35 -17.05
C ILE A 20 0.75 -0.80 -15.62
N LEU A 21 0.54 0.06 -14.62
CA LEU A 21 0.71 -0.31 -13.21
C LEU A 21 -0.18 -1.48 -12.81
N ILE A 22 -1.46 -1.42 -13.16
CA ILE A 22 -2.41 -2.51 -12.89
C ILE A 22 -1.90 -3.80 -13.55
N TRP A 23 -1.51 -3.75 -14.83
CA TRP A 23 -1.01 -4.93 -15.54
C TRP A 23 0.27 -5.50 -14.90
N SER A 24 1.19 -4.64 -14.48
CA SER A 24 2.43 -5.02 -13.81
C SER A 24 2.14 -5.72 -12.47
N TYR A 25 1.34 -5.12 -11.60
CA TYR A 25 1.04 -5.67 -10.27
C TYR A 25 0.13 -6.91 -10.27
N ARG A 26 -0.59 -7.19 -11.36
CA ARG A 26 -1.43 -8.41 -11.44
C ARG A 26 -0.64 -9.70 -11.24
N LYS A 27 0.61 -9.75 -11.69
CA LYS A 27 1.48 -10.93 -11.49
C LYS A 27 1.93 -11.02 -10.03
N ASP A 28 2.23 -9.88 -9.44
CA ASP A 28 2.72 -9.77 -8.06
C ASP A 28 1.67 -10.21 -7.05
N ILE A 29 0.37 -10.01 -7.31
CA ILE A 29 -0.71 -10.49 -6.42
C ILE A 29 -0.60 -12.00 -6.17
N LYS A 30 -0.22 -12.79 -7.19
CA LYS A 30 -0.05 -14.24 -7.03
C LYS A 30 1.20 -14.56 -6.19
N LEU A 31 2.31 -13.88 -6.48
CA LEU A 31 3.57 -14.04 -5.74
C LEU A 31 3.45 -13.59 -4.29
N HIS A 32 2.68 -12.53 -4.02
CA HIS A 32 2.43 -12.02 -2.68
C HIS A 32 1.71 -13.06 -1.82
N LYS A 33 0.72 -13.76 -2.37
CA LYS A 33 0.04 -14.86 -1.68
C LYS A 33 0.96 -16.05 -1.38
N ILE A 34 2.00 -16.27 -2.19
CA ILE A 34 2.95 -17.38 -2.01
C ILE A 34 4.00 -17.02 -0.96
N HIS A 35 4.67 -15.86 -1.12
CA HIS A 35 5.81 -15.47 -0.30
C HIS A 35 5.44 -14.73 0.98
N TYR A 36 4.30 -14.03 1.01
CA TYR A 36 3.84 -13.23 2.15
C TYR A 36 2.58 -13.83 2.79
N LYS A 37 2.37 -15.14 2.61
CA LYS A 37 1.33 -15.87 3.33
C LYS A 37 1.56 -15.67 4.83
N ASN A 38 0.54 -15.21 5.53
CA ASN A 38 0.58 -14.92 6.98
C ASN A 38 1.44 -13.73 7.42
N THR A 39 1.92 -12.86 6.53
CA THR A 39 2.61 -11.63 6.94
C THR A 39 1.74 -10.73 7.84
N TYR A 40 0.41 -10.81 7.74
CA TYR A 40 -0.52 -10.12 8.63
C TYR A 40 -0.33 -10.49 10.12
N ILE A 41 0.19 -11.69 10.41
CA ILE A 41 0.52 -12.12 11.78
C ILE A 41 1.65 -11.26 12.35
N VAL A 42 2.65 -10.91 11.53
CA VAL A 42 3.75 -10.03 11.94
C VAL A 42 3.22 -8.63 12.26
N ALA A 43 2.28 -8.12 11.46
CA ALA A 43 1.64 -6.83 11.72
C ALA A 43 0.82 -6.86 13.02
N ILE A 44 0.04 -7.92 13.25
CA ILE A 44 -0.72 -8.10 14.50
C ILE A 44 0.24 -8.20 15.70
N ALA A 45 1.32 -8.97 15.59
CA ALA A 45 2.31 -9.10 16.65
C ALA A 45 2.93 -7.74 16.99
N ALA A 46 3.29 -6.94 15.98
CA ALA A 46 3.81 -5.59 16.18
C ALA A 46 2.79 -4.68 16.89
N LEU A 47 1.52 -4.71 16.47
CA LEU A 47 0.46 -3.94 17.11
C LEU A 47 0.21 -4.38 18.55
N VAL A 48 0.26 -5.68 18.84
CA VAL A 48 0.14 -6.20 20.21
C VAL A 48 1.30 -5.72 21.08
N VAL A 49 2.54 -5.76 20.56
CA VAL A 49 3.71 -5.23 21.29
C VAL A 49 3.53 -3.75 21.60
N ILE A 50 3.12 -2.95 20.61
CA ILE A 50 2.85 -1.52 20.80
C ILE A 50 1.75 -1.31 21.85
N ALA A 51 0.64 -2.04 21.74
CA ALA A 51 -0.48 -1.92 22.67
C ALA A 51 -0.07 -2.27 24.11
N ILE A 52 0.67 -3.37 24.31
CA ILE A 52 1.19 -3.76 25.62
C ILE A 52 2.10 -2.65 26.17
N PHE A 53 3.03 -2.16 25.35
CA PHE A 53 3.94 -1.09 25.76
C PHE A 53 3.17 0.17 26.17
N THR A 54 2.21 0.61 25.36
CA THR A 54 1.36 1.76 25.66
C THR A 54 0.56 1.56 26.96
N VAL A 55 -0.02 0.39 27.19
CA VAL A 55 -0.76 0.08 28.42
C VAL A 55 0.17 0.15 29.63
N ILE A 56 1.37 -0.43 29.56
CA ILE A 56 2.34 -0.36 30.66
C ILE A 56 2.75 1.09 30.92
N THR A 57 3.14 1.84 29.88
CA THR A 57 3.56 3.24 30.01
C THR A 57 2.47 4.11 30.60
N PHE A 58 1.21 3.95 30.17
CA PHE A 58 0.08 4.70 30.71
C PHE A 58 -0.26 4.28 32.15
N SER A 59 -0.14 3.00 32.48
CA SER A 59 -0.38 2.51 33.85
C SER A 59 0.70 2.93 34.86
N MET A 60 1.89 3.31 34.38
CA MET A 60 2.99 3.83 35.21
C MET A 60 2.94 5.34 35.43
N HIS A 61 1.98 6.03 34.80
CA HIS A 61 1.74 7.46 34.94
C HIS A 61 0.48 7.72 35.76
#